data_AF-A0A1I8EMW2-F1
#
_entry.id   AF-A0A1I8EMW2-F1
#
_cell.length_a   1.000
_cell.length_b   1.000
_cell.length_c   1.000
_cell.angle_alpha   90.00
_cell.angle_beta   90.00
_cell.angle_gamma   90.00
#
_symmetry.space_group_name_H-M   'P 1'
#
loop_
_entity.id
_entity.type
_entity.pdbx_description
1 polymer ?
#
loop_
_entity_poly.entity_id
_entity_poly.type
_entity_poly.pdbx_seq_one_letter_code
_entity_poly.pdbx_strand_id
1 'polypeptide(L)'
;TEKRRISRTVQIEEKIVRLVENGVTLNLTLVDCPGFGDAIIANGHWESIVNYIEKKYLDYFSEETKIERATIIPDKRVHLCLYFISPTGHGLKQLDIEMMKKLHDRVNVIPVIAKADTLTVNELSYFKNQVTKEIEENGIKLYKFPDTEDEDEKRQFGPLRERFPFAIVGSNQVRETNGRRCRVRDYSWGTVEVENLQHNDFIALRDTVIRMNLIDLIAVTRSVHYENFRYRQLNKGPKNAIDRDPFTQLEHEKQIKEKELEERKRNMEKVFEDKVIEREEKLVARQSELDEKEKENRRILQERHLTLEQLMGEIVELRRSTGTVSRQDSRSSPSEKSSRMKKGLELVEIFVDQNLKKVGMVVPPIIFQISVELRPNTYGDRIFKKKTAMKTTKKKTKNEQTKENQW
;
A
#
# COMPACT_ATOMS: atom_id res chain seq x y z
N THR A 1 -1.45 -45.55 -13.64
CA THR A 1 -1.88 -44.14 -13.66
C THR A 1 -1.03 -43.34 -12.70
N GLU A 2 -0.28 -42.37 -13.22
CA GLU A 2 0.71 -41.64 -12.44
C GLU A 2 0.05 -40.58 -11.54
N LYS A 3 0.28 -40.67 -10.22
CA LYS A 3 -0.27 -39.70 -9.25
C LYS A 3 0.47 -38.37 -9.39
N ARG A 4 -0.02 -37.46 -10.24
CA ARG A 4 0.43 -36.06 -10.30
C ARG A 4 0.44 -35.46 -8.89
N ARG A 5 1.64 -35.27 -8.32
CA ARG A 5 1.80 -34.51 -7.07
C ARG A 5 1.41 -33.07 -7.33
N ILE A 6 0.56 -32.52 -6.47
CA ILE A 6 0.22 -31.09 -6.49
C ILE A 6 1.46 -30.33 -6.01
N SER A 7 1.81 -29.23 -6.68
CA SER A 7 2.93 -28.35 -6.34
C SER A 7 2.69 -27.57 -5.03
N ARG A 8 3.74 -26.97 -4.46
CA ARG A 8 3.59 -25.96 -3.40
C ARG A 8 2.92 -24.74 -3.99
N THR A 9 1.99 -24.19 -3.23
CA THR A 9 1.56 -22.81 -3.34
C THR A 9 2.70 -21.95 -2.79
N VAL A 10 3.60 -21.48 -3.68
CA VAL A 10 4.80 -20.69 -3.29
C VAL A 10 4.46 -19.21 -3.15
N GLN A 11 3.43 -18.77 -3.84
CA GLN A 11 2.85 -17.42 -3.81
C GLN A 11 1.35 -17.55 -3.56
N ILE A 12 0.67 -16.46 -3.20
CA ILE A 12 -0.78 -16.48 -2.97
C ILE A 12 -1.49 -16.64 -4.32
N GLU A 13 -2.23 -17.73 -4.51
CA GLU A 13 -2.94 -18.05 -5.76
C GLU A 13 -4.46 -17.86 -5.60
N GLU A 14 -5.10 -17.26 -6.61
CA GLU A 14 -6.55 -17.02 -6.65
C GLU A 14 -7.23 -17.94 -7.67
N LYS A 15 -8.21 -18.74 -7.22
CA LYS A 15 -8.88 -19.77 -8.02
C LYS A 15 -10.40 -19.66 -7.91
N ILE A 16 -11.02 -19.09 -8.95
CA ILE A 16 -12.46 -18.83 -9.01
C ILE A 16 -13.20 -20.07 -9.52
N VAL A 17 -14.19 -20.54 -8.75
CA VAL A 17 -15.00 -21.73 -9.03
C VAL A 17 -16.47 -21.35 -9.02
N ARG A 18 -17.16 -21.41 -10.16
CA ARG A 18 -18.61 -21.12 -10.22
C ARG A 18 -19.43 -22.32 -9.80
N LEU A 19 -20.02 -22.25 -8.61
CA LEU A 19 -20.96 -23.23 -8.08
C LEU A 19 -22.41 -22.82 -8.43
N VAL A 20 -23.27 -23.82 -8.59
CA VAL A 20 -24.70 -23.64 -8.82
C VAL A 20 -25.45 -24.68 -7.99
N GLU A 21 -26.25 -24.23 -7.03
CA GLU A 21 -27.03 -25.08 -6.14
C GLU A 21 -28.46 -24.53 -6.04
N ASN A 22 -29.47 -25.38 -6.25
CA ASN A 22 -30.89 -25.05 -6.15
C ASN A 22 -31.34 -23.78 -6.93
N GLY A 23 -30.65 -23.47 -8.04
CA GLY A 23 -30.91 -22.30 -8.90
C GLY A 23 -30.17 -21.02 -8.49
N VAL A 24 -29.47 -21.00 -7.35
CA VAL A 24 -28.57 -19.92 -6.93
C VAL A 24 -27.19 -20.13 -7.57
N THR A 25 -26.60 -19.09 -8.15
CA THR A 25 -25.25 -19.16 -8.74
C THR A 25 -24.26 -18.35 -7.91
N LEU A 26 -23.20 -19.02 -7.46
CA LEU A 26 -22.28 -18.61 -6.41
C LEU A 26 -20.86 -18.74 -6.96
N ASN A 27 -20.21 -17.64 -7.33
CA ASN A 27 -18.82 -17.71 -7.79
C ASN A 27 -17.91 -17.68 -6.56
N LEU A 28 -17.32 -18.83 -6.25
CA LEU A 28 -16.48 -19.08 -5.11
C LEU A 28 -15.01 -18.80 -5.45
N THR A 29 -14.46 -17.69 -4.99
CA THR A 29 -13.01 -17.46 -5.05
C THR A 29 -12.35 -18.19 -3.89
N LEU A 30 -11.61 -19.24 -4.23
CA LEU A 30 -10.66 -19.89 -3.32
C LEU A 30 -9.33 -19.13 -3.43
N VAL A 31 -8.85 -18.60 -2.32
CA VAL A 31 -7.46 -18.12 -2.22
C VAL A 31 -6.67 -19.21 -1.52
N ASP A 32 -5.50 -19.55 -2.05
CA ASP A 32 -4.55 -20.45 -1.43
C ASP A 32 -3.31 -19.68 -0.97
N CYS A 33 -2.86 -19.95 0.25
CA CYS A 33 -1.77 -19.23 0.91
C CYS A 33 -0.50 -20.09 1.01
N PRO A 34 0.69 -19.50 0.84
CA PRO A 34 1.94 -20.23 0.99
C PRO A 34 2.16 -20.68 2.44
N GLY A 35 2.66 -21.91 2.60
CA GLY A 35 2.92 -22.50 3.92
C GLY A 35 3.93 -21.68 4.74
N PHE A 36 3.56 -21.39 5.98
CA PHE A 36 4.42 -20.79 7.01
C PHE A 36 5.04 -21.88 7.89
N GLY A 37 6.20 -21.57 8.50
CA GLY A 37 6.84 -22.43 9.49
C GLY A 37 7.93 -23.40 8.98
N ASP A 38 8.20 -23.45 7.67
CA ASP A 38 9.30 -24.28 7.13
C ASP A 38 10.67 -23.56 7.14
N ALA A 39 10.68 -22.23 7.10
CA ALA A 39 11.92 -21.46 7.03
C ALA A 39 12.51 -21.21 8.43
N ILE A 40 13.83 -21.34 8.55
CA ILE A 40 14.61 -21.16 9.80
C ILE A 40 14.39 -19.77 10.41
N ILE A 41 14.09 -18.76 9.59
CA ILE A 41 13.69 -17.42 10.01
C ILE A 41 12.18 -17.29 9.77
N ALA A 42 11.38 -17.30 10.84
CA ALA A 42 9.92 -17.21 10.76
C ALA A 42 9.40 -15.78 10.44
N ASN A 43 10.27 -14.78 10.59
CA ASN A 43 9.94 -13.35 10.59
C ASN A 43 9.47 -12.88 9.20
N GLY A 44 8.15 -12.74 9.02
CA GLY A 44 7.55 -12.13 7.82
C GLY A 44 6.45 -12.96 7.13
N HIS A 45 6.27 -14.25 7.44
CA HIS A 45 5.29 -15.09 6.72
C HIS A 45 3.84 -14.58 6.84
N TRP A 46 3.46 -14.11 8.04
CA TRP A 46 2.14 -13.51 8.27
C TRP A 46 1.96 -12.18 7.51
N GLU A 47 3.03 -11.47 7.19
CA GLU A 47 2.98 -10.15 6.53
C GLU A 47 2.50 -10.28 5.10
N SER A 48 2.96 -11.29 4.35
CA SER A 48 2.46 -11.56 2.99
C SER A 48 0.93 -11.78 2.96
N ILE A 49 0.40 -12.49 3.95
CA ILE A 49 -1.05 -12.79 4.06
C ILE A 49 -1.83 -11.56 4.56
N VAL A 50 -1.31 -10.85 5.56
CA VAL A 50 -1.91 -9.60 6.06
C VAL A 50 -1.91 -8.51 4.98
N ASN A 51 -0.81 -8.34 4.25
CA ASN A 51 -0.68 -7.36 3.16
C ASN A 51 -1.61 -7.72 1.99
N TYR A 52 -1.84 -9.01 1.71
CA TYR A 52 -2.84 -9.44 0.73
C TYR A 52 -4.27 -9.07 1.18
N ILE A 53 -4.63 -9.34 2.44
CA ILE A 53 -5.95 -8.96 3.00
C ILE A 53 -6.13 -7.43 2.96
N GLU A 54 -5.13 -6.67 3.45
CA GLU A 54 -5.17 -5.21 3.43
C GLU A 54 -5.16 -4.63 2.01
N LYS A 55 -4.52 -5.29 1.04
CA LYS A 55 -4.62 -4.93 -0.38
C LYS A 55 -6.04 -5.14 -0.92
N LYS A 56 -6.70 -6.26 -0.65
CA LYS A 56 -8.10 -6.48 -1.09
C LYS A 56 -9.07 -5.47 -0.47
N TYR A 57 -8.81 -5.03 0.76
CA TYR A 57 -9.57 -3.92 1.36
C TYR A 57 -9.21 -2.56 0.75
N LEU A 58 -7.94 -2.30 0.39
CA LEU A 58 -7.51 -1.08 -0.28
C LEU A 58 -8.06 -0.97 -1.71
N ASP A 59 -8.08 -2.07 -2.46
CA ASP A 59 -8.69 -2.16 -3.80
C ASP A 59 -10.18 -1.75 -3.70
N TYR A 60 -10.93 -2.35 -2.77
CA TYR A 60 -12.35 -2.05 -2.56
C TYR A 60 -12.59 -0.60 -2.07
N PHE A 61 -11.77 -0.11 -1.13
CA PHE A 61 -11.84 1.28 -0.65
C PHE A 61 -11.53 2.30 -1.75
N SER A 62 -10.62 1.97 -2.66
CA SER A 62 -10.29 2.79 -3.83
C SER A 62 -11.48 2.87 -4.79
N GLU A 63 -12.19 1.77 -5.04
CA GLU A 63 -13.43 1.78 -5.83
C GLU A 63 -14.58 2.53 -5.12
N GLU A 64 -14.69 2.46 -3.78
CA GLU A 64 -15.70 3.21 -3.01
C GLU A 64 -15.46 4.73 -3.06
N THR A 65 -14.19 5.16 -3.10
CA THR A 65 -13.77 6.57 -3.02
C THR A 65 -13.78 7.28 -4.38
N LYS A 66 -13.96 6.57 -5.51
CA LYS A 66 -14.05 7.19 -6.84
C LYS A 66 -15.30 8.05 -6.99
N ILE A 67 -15.12 9.21 -7.63
CA ILE A 67 -16.21 10.12 -8.04
C ILE A 67 -17.11 9.39 -9.05
N GLU A 68 -16.52 8.81 -10.09
CA GLU A 68 -17.21 7.92 -11.04
C GLU A 68 -17.16 6.47 -10.51
N ARG A 69 -18.16 6.12 -9.71
CA ARG A 69 -18.34 4.77 -9.13
C ARG A 69 -19.29 3.91 -9.95
N ALA A 70 -18.94 2.64 -10.16
CA ALA A 70 -19.84 1.66 -10.74
C ALA A 70 -21.02 1.36 -9.81
N THR A 71 -22.22 1.12 -10.36
CA THR A 71 -23.45 0.83 -9.60
C THR A 71 -23.34 -0.40 -8.68
N ILE A 72 -22.45 -1.33 -9.01
CA ILE A 72 -22.12 -2.52 -8.21
C ILE A 72 -20.59 -2.65 -8.19
N ILE A 73 -19.98 -2.46 -7.01
CA ILE A 73 -18.55 -2.71 -6.80
C ILE A 73 -18.33 -4.23 -6.63
N PRO A 74 -17.40 -4.85 -7.37
CA PRO A 74 -17.13 -6.28 -7.24
C PRO A 74 -16.42 -6.59 -5.91
N ASP A 75 -17.06 -7.34 -5.02
CA ASP A 75 -16.49 -7.70 -3.73
C ASP A 75 -15.41 -8.78 -3.87
N LYS A 76 -14.14 -8.37 -3.78
CA LYS A 76 -12.94 -9.23 -3.79
C LYS A 76 -12.36 -9.44 -2.38
N ARG A 77 -13.07 -9.03 -1.32
CA ARG A 77 -12.57 -9.07 0.06
C ARG A 77 -12.57 -10.50 0.62
N VAL A 78 -11.75 -10.71 1.65
CA VAL A 78 -11.63 -12.00 2.34
C VAL A 78 -12.76 -12.13 3.36
N HIS A 79 -13.74 -12.99 3.08
CA HIS A 79 -14.92 -13.16 3.96
C HIS A 79 -14.68 -14.14 5.11
N LEU A 80 -13.80 -15.12 4.90
CA LEU A 80 -13.47 -16.18 5.87
C LEU A 80 -12.03 -16.68 5.68
N CYS A 81 -11.32 -16.86 6.79
CA CYS A 81 -10.05 -17.58 6.87
C CYS A 81 -10.25 -18.90 7.63
N LEU A 82 -10.06 -20.05 6.95
CA LEU A 82 -9.96 -21.35 7.60
C LEU A 82 -8.51 -21.55 8.08
N TYR A 83 -8.29 -21.60 9.38
CA TYR A 83 -6.95 -21.68 9.96
C TYR A 83 -6.58 -23.14 10.30
N PHE A 84 -5.67 -23.71 9.51
CA PHE A 84 -5.31 -25.14 9.59
C PHE A 84 -4.27 -25.40 10.69
N ILE A 85 -4.74 -25.85 11.85
CA ILE A 85 -3.92 -26.25 13.00
C ILE A 85 -3.26 -27.61 12.71
N SER A 86 -1.98 -27.73 13.06
CA SER A 86 -1.25 -29.02 12.98
C SER A 86 -1.73 -29.99 14.08
N PRO A 87 -2.00 -31.27 13.80
CA PRO A 87 -2.38 -32.25 14.82
C PRO A 87 -1.16 -32.68 15.63
N THR A 88 -0.78 -31.86 16.62
CA THR A 88 0.37 -32.09 17.50
C THR A 88 0.02 -32.91 18.75
N GLY A 89 -1.27 -33.02 19.09
CA GLY A 89 -1.76 -33.66 20.33
C GLY A 89 -1.51 -32.84 21.61
N HIS A 90 -0.52 -31.95 21.63
CA HIS A 90 -0.11 -31.20 22.81
C HIS A 90 -0.79 -29.83 23.00
N GLY A 91 -0.92 -29.05 21.94
CA GLY A 91 -1.36 -27.64 21.98
C GLY A 91 -1.03 -26.88 20.67
N LEU A 92 -1.39 -25.60 20.61
CA LEU A 92 -1.05 -24.69 19.52
C LEU A 92 0.45 -24.38 19.50
N LYS A 93 1.00 -24.07 18.33
CA LYS A 93 2.36 -23.53 18.25
C LYS A 93 2.34 -22.04 18.56
N GLN A 94 3.43 -21.52 19.14
CA GLN A 94 3.62 -20.08 19.36
C GLN A 94 3.42 -19.26 18.07
N LEU A 95 3.92 -19.77 16.94
CA LEU A 95 3.72 -19.18 15.61
C LEU A 95 2.24 -19.12 15.20
N ASP A 96 1.45 -20.12 15.58
CA ASP A 96 0.02 -20.19 15.27
C ASP A 96 -0.77 -19.15 16.08
N ILE A 97 -0.43 -19.03 17.37
CA ILE A 97 -0.96 -18.02 18.30
C ILE A 97 -0.67 -16.61 17.79
N GLU A 98 0.59 -16.32 17.39
CA GLU A 98 0.98 -15.01 16.87
C GLU A 98 0.28 -14.69 15.54
N MET A 99 0.17 -15.65 14.63
CA MET A 99 -0.52 -15.48 13.35
C MET A 99 -2.02 -15.22 13.55
N MET A 100 -2.71 -15.98 14.41
CA MET A 100 -4.11 -15.73 14.76
C MET A 100 -4.29 -14.37 15.47
N LYS A 101 -3.35 -13.95 16.33
CA LYS A 101 -3.33 -12.60 16.92
C LYS A 101 -3.19 -11.48 15.90
N LYS A 102 -2.58 -11.70 14.72
CA LYS A 102 -2.54 -10.69 13.63
C LYS A 102 -3.75 -10.75 12.69
N LEU A 103 -4.40 -11.91 12.54
CA LEU A 103 -5.50 -12.13 11.59
C LEU A 103 -6.89 -11.75 12.15
N HIS A 104 -7.18 -12.05 13.42
CA HIS A 104 -8.56 -11.98 13.94
C HIS A 104 -9.22 -10.58 13.90
N ASP A 105 -8.46 -9.49 13.99
CA ASP A 105 -9.02 -8.13 13.81
C ASP A 105 -9.39 -7.82 12.34
N ARG A 106 -8.85 -8.59 11.37
CA ARG A 106 -8.92 -8.32 9.92
C ARG A 106 -9.84 -9.25 9.14
N VAL A 107 -10.13 -10.45 9.65
CA VAL A 107 -10.91 -11.47 8.97
C VAL A 107 -11.56 -12.41 9.99
N ASN A 108 -12.74 -12.94 9.66
CA ASN A 108 -13.35 -14.03 10.41
C ASN A 108 -12.42 -15.26 10.38
N VAL A 109 -11.87 -15.64 11.53
CA VAL A 109 -11.03 -16.84 11.65
C VAL A 109 -11.85 -18.00 12.21
N ILE A 110 -11.83 -19.14 11.51
CA ILE A 110 -12.34 -20.43 11.98
C ILE A 110 -11.15 -21.41 12.09
N PRO A 111 -10.75 -21.84 13.29
CA PRO A 111 -9.74 -22.88 13.47
C PRO A 111 -10.26 -24.25 13.03
N VAL A 112 -9.37 -25.00 12.39
CA VAL A 112 -9.65 -26.32 11.82
C VAL A 112 -8.45 -27.23 12.08
N ILE A 113 -8.65 -28.34 12.78
CA ILE A 113 -7.60 -29.33 13.02
C ILE A 113 -7.39 -30.13 11.73
N ALA A 114 -6.23 -29.99 11.11
CA ALA A 114 -5.88 -30.64 9.85
C ALA A 114 -5.48 -32.10 10.08
N LYS A 115 -5.76 -32.99 9.11
CA LYS A 115 -5.38 -34.42 9.14
C LYS A 115 -5.81 -35.11 10.46
N ALA A 116 -7.07 -34.92 10.85
CA ALA A 116 -7.62 -35.51 12.07
C ALA A 116 -7.46 -37.04 12.14
N ASP A 117 -7.27 -37.71 11.00
CA ASP A 117 -6.93 -39.12 10.86
C ASP A 117 -5.51 -39.51 11.34
N THR A 118 -4.86 -38.63 12.10
CA THR A 118 -3.58 -38.90 12.79
C THR A 118 -3.69 -38.95 14.31
N LEU A 119 -4.88 -38.65 14.88
CA LEU A 119 -5.15 -38.69 16.32
C LEU A 119 -6.27 -39.70 16.61
N THR A 120 -6.21 -40.37 17.76
CA THR A 120 -7.35 -41.14 18.28
C THR A 120 -8.48 -40.22 18.76
N VAL A 121 -9.69 -40.77 18.95
CA VAL A 121 -10.86 -40.00 19.43
C VAL A 121 -10.59 -39.33 20.78
N ASN A 122 -9.85 -40.00 21.68
CA ASN A 122 -9.51 -39.48 23.01
C ASN A 122 -8.49 -38.33 22.93
N GLU A 123 -7.42 -38.51 22.16
CA GLU A 123 -6.41 -37.46 21.91
C GLU A 123 -7.02 -36.25 21.20
N LEU A 124 -7.94 -36.49 20.25
CA LEU A 124 -8.66 -35.42 19.55
C LEU A 124 -9.56 -34.63 20.51
N SER A 125 -10.26 -35.28 21.44
CA SER A 125 -11.07 -34.59 22.45
C SER A 125 -10.20 -33.75 23.40
N TYR A 126 -9.08 -34.31 23.88
CA TYR A 126 -8.10 -33.57 24.69
C TYR A 126 -7.54 -32.37 23.93
N PHE A 127 -7.11 -32.57 22.69
CA PHE A 127 -6.51 -31.53 21.85
C PHE A 127 -7.52 -30.43 21.48
N LYS A 128 -8.79 -30.75 21.22
CA LYS A 128 -9.86 -29.73 21.04
C LYS A 128 -10.01 -28.85 22.28
N ASN A 129 -10.09 -29.45 23.47
CA ASN A 129 -10.24 -28.71 24.73
C ASN A 129 -9.03 -27.80 25.01
N GLN A 130 -7.82 -28.33 24.80
CA GLN A 130 -6.56 -27.59 24.99
C GLN A 130 -6.45 -26.41 24.01
N VAL A 131 -6.76 -26.63 22.72
CA VAL A 131 -6.76 -25.58 21.69
C VAL A 131 -7.74 -24.45 22.06
N THR A 132 -8.97 -24.78 22.47
CA THR A 132 -9.96 -23.78 22.91
C THR A 132 -9.46 -22.98 24.12
N LYS A 133 -8.91 -23.67 25.14
CA LYS A 133 -8.34 -23.02 26.33
C LYS A 133 -7.21 -22.05 25.96
N GLU A 134 -6.28 -22.47 25.12
CA GLU A 134 -5.15 -21.63 24.67
C GLU A 134 -5.61 -20.44 23.82
N ILE A 135 -6.68 -20.57 23.02
CA ILE A 135 -7.32 -19.47 22.29
C ILE A 135 -7.87 -18.40 23.25
N GLU A 136 -8.55 -18.83 24.31
CA GLU A 136 -9.16 -17.94 25.32
C GLU A 136 -8.10 -17.26 26.18
N GLU A 137 -7.10 -17.99 26.67
CA GLU A 137 -5.96 -17.45 27.43
C GLU A 137 -5.14 -16.43 26.61
N ASN A 138 -5.14 -16.56 25.27
CA ASN A 138 -4.49 -15.63 24.36
C ASN A 138 -5.39 -14.48 23.86
N GLY A 139 -6.66 -14.43 24.27
CA GLY A 139 -7.61 -13.38 23.91
C GLY A 139 -7.99 -13.33 22.42
N ILE A 140 -7.85 -14.45 21.69
CA ILE A 140 -8.06 -14.50 20.24
C ILE A 140 -9.55 -14.52 19.92
N LYS A 141 -10.07 -13.45 19.31
CA LYS A 141 -11.49 -13.32 18.94
C LYS A 141 -11.81 -14.13 17.68
N LEU A 142 -12.19 -15.39 17.85
CA LEU A 142 -12.66 -16.22 16.74
C LEU A 142 -14.08 -15.84 16.30
N TYR A 143 -14.43 -16.23 15.07
CA TYR A 143 -15.79 -16.06 14.57
C TYR A 143 -16.77 -16.90 15.39
N LYS A 144 -17.71 -16.23 16.06
CA LYS A 144 -18.80 -16.87 16.81
C LYS A 144 -20.02 -16.96 15.90
N PHE A 145 -20.54 -18.17 15.71
CA PHE A 145 -21.75 -18.40 14.92
C PHE A 145 -22.95 -17.70 15.61
N PRO A 146 -23.69 -16.80 14.93
CA PRO A 146 -24.82 -16.10 15.53
C PRO A 146 -25.94 -17.09 15.86
N ASP A 147 -26.52 -17.02 17.05
CA ASP A 147 -27.65 -17.88 17.42
C ASP A 147 -28.90 -17.51 16.62
N THR A 148 -29.47 -18.49 15.92
CA THR A 148 -30.67 -18.29 15.11
C THR A 148 -31.91 -18.47 15.97
N GLU A 149 -32.91 -17.60 15.79
CA GLU A 149 -34.14 -17.67 16.57
C GLU A 149 -34.95 -18.93 16.24
N ASP A 150 -34.86 -19.41 14.99
CA ASP A 150 -35.55 -20.58 14.44
C ASP A 150 -35.16 -21.90 15.15
N GLU A 151 -36.13 -22.48 15.89
CA GLU A 151 -35.98 -23.73 16.65
C GLU A 151 -35.58 -24.94 15.81
N ASP A 152 -36.05 -25.04 14.56
CA ASP A 152 -35.68 -26.13 13.67
C ASP A 152 -34.21 -26.05 13.23
N GLU A 153 -33.67 -24.84 13.04
CA GLU A 153 -32.25 -24.65 12.76
C GLU A 153 -31.37 -24.93 13.99
N LYS A 154 -31.78 -24.47 15.19
CA LYS A 154 -31.11 -24.85 16.45
C LYS A 154 -31.02 -26.37 16.61
N ARG A 155 -32.11 -27.10 16.36
CA ARG A 155 -32.17 -28.56 16.46
C ARG A 155 -31.28 -29.26 15.43
N GLN A 156 -31.25 -28.76 14.19
CA GLN A 156 -30.46 -29.36 13.12
C GLN A 156 -28.96 -29.03 13.23
N PHE A 157 -28.59 -27.84 13.72
CA PHE A 157 -27.23 -27.32 13.61
C PHE A 157 -26.53 -27.01 14.94
N GLY A 158 -27.23 -26.96 16.08
CA GLY A 158 -26.60 -26.86 17.42
C GLY A 158 -25.53 -27.94 17.66
N PRO A 159 -25.85 -29.24 17.46
CA PRO A 159 -24.87 -30.34 17.58
C PRO A 159 -23.73 -30.32 16.54
N LEU A 160 -23.77 -29.40 15.57
CA LEU A 160 -22.69 -29.15 14.61
C LEU A 160 -21.81 -27.95 15.04
N ARG A 161 -22.38 -26.96 15.75
CA ARG A 161 -21.64 -25.86 16.40
C ARG A 161 -20.81 -26.35 17.60
N GLU A 162 -21.38 -27.23 18.43
CA GLU A 162 -20.74 -27.83 19.61
C GLU A 162 -19.46 -28.63 19.28
N ARG A 163 -19.25 -29.00 18.01
CA ARG A 163 -18.07 -29.74 17.54
C ARG A 163 -16.83 -28.87 17.30
N PHE A 164 -16.93 -27.56 17.51
CA PHE A 164 -15.84 -26.60 17.32
C PHE A 164 -14.73 -26.79 18.37
N PRO A 165 -13.43 -26.70 18.00
CA PRO A 165 -12.89 -26.51 16.65
C PRO A 165 -13.04 -27.77 15.78
N PHE A 166 -13.35 -27.59 14.50
CA PHE A 166 -13.66 -28.69 13.59
C PHE A 166 -12.43 -29.56 13.30
N ALA A 167 -12.59 -30.89 13.37
CA ALA A 167 -11.55 -31.84 12.99
C ALA A 167 -11.79 -32.34 11.55
N ILE A 168 -10.85 -32.11 10.62
CA ILE A 168 -11.03 -32.53 9.22
C ILE A 168 -9.92 -33.42 8.64
N VAL A 169 -10.37 -34.41 7.89
CA VAL A 169 -9.65 -35.25 6.92
C VAL A 169 -10.05 -34.81 5.52
N GLY A 170 -9.08 -34.56 4.65
CA GLY A 170 -9.30 -34.29 3.23
C GLY A 170 -8.85 -35.46 2.36
N SER A 171 -9.56 -35.69 1.24
CA SER A 171 -9.12 -36.61 0.18
C SER A 171 -9.64 -36.18 -1.19
N ASN A 172 -8.77 -36.33 -2.20
CA ASN A 172 -9.11 -36.18 -3.62
C ASN A 172 -9.48 -37.53 -4.27
N GLN A 173 -9.31 -38.65 -3.55
CA GLN A 173 -9.65 -39.97 -4.04
C GLN A 173 -11.14 -40.26 -3.79
N VAL A 174 -11.84 -40.69 -4.84
CA VAL A 174 -13.26 -41.06 -4.81
C VAL A 174 -13.37 -42.56 -5.02
N ARG A 175 -14.11 -43.24 -4.14
CA ARG A 175 -14.54 -44.64 -4.28
C ARG A 175 -16.05 -44.67 -4.43
N GLU A 176 -16.56 -45.67 -5.13
CA GLU A 176 -17.98 -45.96 -5.12
C GLU A 176 -18.27 -47.03 -4.04
N THR A 177 -19.11 -46.66 -3.07
CA THR A 177 -19.51 -47.51 -1.95
C THR A 177 -21.03 -47.47 -1.87
N ASN A 178 -21.69 -48.64 -1.88
CA ASN A 178 -23.16 -48.76 -1.82
C ASN A 178 -23.90 -47.89 -2.86
N GLY A 179 -23.37 -47.81 -4.09
CA GLY A 179 -23.93 -47.00 -5.19
C GLY A 179 -23.78 -45.48 -5.02
N ARG A 180 -22.94 -45.02 -4.07
CA ARG A 180 -22.64 -43.59 -3.85
C ARG A 180 -21.16 -43.34 -4.04
N ARG A 181 -20.82 -42.25 -4.73
CA ARG A 181 -19.43 -41.82 -4.99
C ARG A 181 -18.91 -40.97 -3.83
N CYS A 182 -18.34 -41.61 -2.82
CA CYS A 182 -17.83 -40.98 -1.60
C CYS A 182 -16.32 -40.68 -1.70
N ARG A 183 -15.88 -39.62 -1.04
CA ARG A 183 -14.45 -39.31 -0.89
C ARG A 183 -13.86 -40.15 0.25
N VAL A 184 -12.78 -40.89 -0.04
CA VAL A 184 -12.16 -41.84 0.89
C VAL A 184 -10.65 -41.69 0.93
N ARG A 185 -10.04 -42.13 2.04
CA ARG A 185 -8.58 -42.19 2.21
C ARG A 185 -8.21 -43.58 2.70
N ASP A 186 -7.49 -44.32 1.85
CA ASP A 186 -7.09 -45.70 2.11
C ASP A 186 -5.83 -45.77 2.98
N TYR A 187 -5.84 -46.68 3.94
CA TYR A 187 -4.71 -47.10 4.76
C TYR A 187 -4.60 -48.63 4.77
N SER A 188 -3.42 -49.17 5.08
CA SER A 188 -3.21 -50.62 5.19
C SER A 188 -4.06 -51.30 6.26
N TRP A 189 -4.61 -50.52 7.21
CA TRP A 189 -5.44 -50.95 8.33
C TRP A 189 -6.94 -50.60 8.18
N GLY A 190 -7.35 -49.85 7.15
CA GLY A 190 -8.74 -49.41 7.02
C GLY A 190 -8.98 -48.33 5.95
N THR A 191 -10.22 -47.89 5.81
CA THR A 191 -10.61 -46.79 4.91
C THR A 191 -11.30 -45.69 5.70
N VAL A 192 -10.79 -44.46 5.64
CA VAL A 192 -11.43 -43.29 6.26
C VAL A 192 -12.33 -42.61 5.24
N GLU A 193 -13.64 -42.60 5.49
CA GLU A 193 -14.62 -41.86 4.69
C GLU A 193 -14.64 -40.38 5.12
N VAL A 194 -14.40 -39.47 4.18
CA VAL A 194 -14.35 -38.01 4.45
C VAL A 194 -15.75 -37.44 4.75
N GLU A 195 -16.78 -38.05 4.17
CA GLU A 195 -18.18 -37.57 4.22
C GLU A 195 -19.00 -38.36 5.26
N ASN A 196 -18.36 -38.78 6.36
CA ASN A 196 -18.98 -39.54 7.45
C ASN A 196 -18.69 -38.86 8.81
N LEU A 197 -19.75 -38.43 9.50
CA LEU A 197 -19.68 -37.70 10.78
C LEU A 197 -19.17 -38.53 11.97
N GLN A 198 -19.07 -39.86 11.83
CA GLN A 198 -18.43 -40.73 12.83
C GLN A 198 -16.90 -40.74 12.68
N HIS A 199 -16.38 -40.48 11.48
CA HIS A 199 -14.94 -40.38 11.24
C HIS A 199 -14.43 -38.93 11.32
N ASN A 200 -15.28 -37.94 11.01
CA ASN A 200 -14.77 -36.66 10.51
C ASN A 200 -15.80 -35.50 10.58
N ASP A 201 -15.42 -34.31 11.06
CA ASP A 201 -16.32 -33.14 11.14
C ASP A 201 -16.43 -32.34 9.82
N PHE A 202 -15.93 -32.85 8.69
CA PHE A 202 -15.94 -32.13 7.40
C PHE A 202 -17.35 -31.74 6.92
N ILE A 203 -18.36 -32.57 7.19
CA ILE A 203 -19.77 -32.23 6.90
C ILE A 203 -20.22 -31.05 7.76
N ALA A 204 -19.85 -31.03 9.05
CA ALA A 204 -20.17 -29.94 9.96
C ALA A 204 -19.54 -28.62 9.49
N LEU A 205 -18.24 -28.64 9.14
CA LEU A 205 -17.54 -27.47 8.61
C LEU A 205 -18.18 -26.96 7.31
N ARG A 206 -18.44 -27.85 6.34
CA ARG A 206 -19.05 -27.49 5.05
C ARG A 206 -20.43 -26.85 5.24
N ASP A 207 -21.27 -27.44 6.07
CA ASP A 207 -22.68 -27.04 6.20
C ASP A 207 -22.82 -25.77 7.05
N THR A 208 -22.03 -25.65 8.11
CA THR A 208 -21.95 -24.44 8.95
C THR A 208 -21.40 -23.25 8.17
N VAL A 209 -20.38 -23.43 7.34
CA VAL A 209 -19.77 -22.34 6.56
C VAL A 209 -20.61 -21.95 5.34
N ILE A 210 -20.99 -22.91 4.49
CA ILE A 210 -21.54 -22.60 3.16
C ILE A 210 -23.07 -22.43 3.21
N ARG A 211 -23.80 -23.26 3.97
CA ARG A 211 -25.27 -23.25 3.95
C ARG A 211 -25.86 -22.25 4.94
N MET A 212 -25.32 -22.21 6.17
CA MET A 212 -25.81 -21.32 7.22
C MET A 212 -25.17 -19.93 7.15
N ASN A 213 -23.90 -19.83 7.56
CA ASN A 213 -23.34 -18.57 8.03
C ASN A 213 -22.66 -17.73 6.93
N LEU A 214 -22.70 -18.17 5.67
CA LEU A 214 -22.07 -17.48 4.54
C LEU A 214 -22.51 -16.01 4.41
N ILE A 215 -23.80 -15.74 4.59
CA ILE A 215 -24.36 -14.38 4.48
C ILE A 215 -23.89 -13.52 5.66
N ASP A 216 -23.81 -14.09 6.87
CA ASP A 216 -23.34 -13.41 8.07
C ASP A 216 -21.83 -13.14 8.04
N LEU A 217 -21.02 -14.11 7.59
CA LEU A 217 -19.59 -13.92 7.35
C LEU A 217 -19.32 -12.73 6.41
N ILE A 218 -20.10 -12.59 5.34
CA ILE A 218 -20.04 -11.43 4.43
C ILE A 218 -20.50 -10.14 5.15
N ALA A 219 -21.56 -10.20 5.96
CA ALA A 219 -22.07 -9.06 6.72
C ALA A 219 -21.05 -8.56 7.76
N VAL A 220 -20.49 -9.42 8.59
CA VAL A 220 -19.44 -9.11 9.59
C VAL A 220 -18.16 -8.63 8.93
N THR A 221 -17.77 -9.21 7.79
CA THR A 221 -16.64 -8.70 6.99
C THR A 221 -16.88 -7.26 6.54
N ARG A 222 -18.11 -6.91 6.16
CA ARG A 222 -18.47 -5.54 5.78
C ARG A 222 -18.56 -4.60 6.99
N SER A 223 -19.29 -4.97 8.04
CA SER A 223 -19.64 -4.07 9.15
C SER A 223 -18.57 -3.94 10.23
N VAL A 224 -17.74 -4.96 10.41
CA VAL A 224 -16.68 -4.97 11.43
C VAL A 224 -15.31 -4.84 10.78
N HIS A 225 -14.85 -5.83 10.02
CA HIS A 225 -13.46 -5.84 9.52
C HIS A 225 -13.17 -4.73 8.50
N TYR A 226 -14.07 -4.52 7.54
CA TYR A 226 -13.91 -3.47 6.53
C TYR A 226 -14.12 -2.06 7.11
N GLU A 227 -15.13 -1.80 7.95
CA GLU A 227 -15.26 -0.49 8.61
C GLU A 227 -14.07 -0.20 9.55
N ASN A 228 -13.57 -1.20 10.29
CA ASN A 228 -12.34 -1.03 11.08
C ASN A 228 -11.09 -0.77 10.22
N PHE A 229 -11.05 -1.24 8.97
CA PHE A 229 -10.01 -0.84 8.00
C PHE A 229 -10.25 0.60 7.49
N ARG A 230 -11.47 0.91 7.07
CA ARG A 230 -11.92 2.21 6.53
C ARG A 230 -11.69 3.36 7.51
N TYR A 231 -12.10 3.19 8.77
CA TYR A 231 -11.80 4.11 9.87
C TYR A 231 -10.29 4.30 10.06
N ARG A 232 -9.49 3.21 10.01
CA ARG A 232 -8.03 3.31 10.09
C ARG A 232 -7.40 4.01 8.88
N GLN A 233 -7.94 3.88 7.67
CA GLN A 233 -7.42 4.59 6.49
C GLN A 233 -7.81 6.07 6.49
N LEU A 234 -9.05 6.40 6.84
CA LEU A 234 -9.49 7.80 6.99
C LEU A 234 -8.65 8.52 8.07
N ASN A 235 -8.36 7.85 9.20
CA ASN A 235 -7.49 8.37 10.27
C ASN A 235 -5.97 8.23 10.00
N LYS A 236 -5.59 7.61 8.88
CA LYS A 236 -4.22 7.65 8.30
C LYS A 236 -4.08 8.76 7.26
N GLY A 237 -5.19 9.33 6.78
CA GLY A 237 -5.18 10.67 6.20
C GLY A 237 -4.50 11.63 7.19
N PRO A 238 -3.81 12.69 6.70
CA PRO A 238 -3.01 13.55 7.55
C PRO A 238 -3.86 14.10 8.69
N LYS A 239 -3.45 13.87 9.95
CA LYS A 239 -4.22 14.23 11.15
C LYS A 239 -4.37 15.74 11.39
N ASN A 240 -3.85 16.55 10.46
CA ASN A 240 -4.01 18.00 10.35
C ASN A 240 -5.06 18.40 9.29
N ALA A 241 -5.84 17.44 8.76
CA ALA A 241 -6.88 17.63 7.74
C ALA A 241 -8.31 17.35 8.25
N ILE A 242 -8.51 17.40 9.57
CA ILE A 242 -9.79 17.87 10.10
C ILE A 242 -9.69 19.40 10.08
N ASP A 243 -10.56 20.03 9.28
CA ASP A 243 -10.64 21.47 9.05
C ASP A 243 -9.43 22.13 8.35
N ARG A 244 -9.33 21.91 7.04
CA ARG A 244 -8.55 22.73 6.09
C ARG A 244 -9.36 22.92 4.81
N ASP A 245 -10.15 24.00 4.81
CA ASP A 245 -10.92 24.47 3.66
C ASP A 245 -10.00 24.66 2.42
N PRO A 246 -10.48 24.59 1.16
CA PRO A 246 -9.63 24.75 -0.03
C PRO A 246 -8.85 26.07 -0.05
N PHE A 247 -9.39 27.11 0.59
CA PHE A 247 -8.70 28.39 0.82
C PHE A 247 -7.41 28.24 1.64
N THR A 248 -7.41 27.41 2.68
CA THR A 248 -6.26 27.28 3.59
C THR A 248 -5.13 26.42 3.00
N GLN A 249 -5.38 25.67 1.92
CA GLN A 249 -4.33 25.02 1.13
C GLN A 249 -3.64 26.03 0.22
N LEU A 250 -4.41 26.87 -0.47
CA LEU A 250 -3.88 27.98 -1.29
C LEU A 250 -3.07 28.97 -0.45
N GLU A 251 -3.51 29.30 0.77
CA GLU A 251 -2.72 30.11 1.70
C GLU A 251 -1.41 29.43 2.11
N HIS A 252 -1.42 28.13 2.39
CA HIS A 252 -0.21 27.44 2.83
C HIS A 252 0.81 27.26 1.67
N GLU A 253 0.33 27.03 0.45
CA GLU A 253 1.19 27.10 -0.74
C GLU A 253 1.73 28.51 -0.98
N LYS A 254 0.89 29.54 -0.83
CA LYS A 254 1.31 30.95 -0.95
C LYS A 254 2.43 31.24 0.06
N GLN A 255 2.24 30.90 1.34
CA GLN A 255 3.24 31.12 2.39
C GLN A 255 4.55 30.36 2.16
N ILE A 256 4.51 29.18 1.54
CA ILE A 256 5.73 28.44 1.15
C ILE A 256 6.44 29.20 0.02
N LYS A 257 5.74 29.52 -1.07
CA LYS A 257 6.28 30.26 -2.23
C LYS A 257 6.77 31.66 -1.85
N GLU A 258 6.12 32.32 -0.88
CA GLU A 258 6.47 33.62 -0.32
C GLU A 258 7.75 33.54 0.53
N LYS A 259 7.94 32.47 1.32
CA LYS A 259 9.20 32.20 2.03
C LYS A 259 10.36 31.84 1.08
N GLU A 260 10.11 31.01 0.07
CA GLU A 260 11.11 30.71 -0.98
C GLU A 260 11.51 31.99 -1.74
N LEU A 261 10.54 32.88 -2.02
CA LEU A 261 10.80 34.17 -2.67
C LEU A 261 11.57 35.13 -1.76
N GLU A 262 11.24 35.22 -0.47
CA GLU A 262 12.02 36.00 0.50
C GLU A 262 13.45 35.47 0.67
N GLU A 263 13.64 34.16 0.76
CA GLU A 263 14.97 33.57 0.91
C GLU A 263 15.81 33.78 -0.36
N ARG A 264 15.20 33.62 -1.53
CA ARG A 264 15.81 33.97 -2.81
C ARG A 264 16.12 35.47 -2.93
N LYS A 265 15.26 36.34 -2.39
CA LYS A 265 15.48 37.79 -2.33
C LYS A 265 16.64 38.13 -1.39
N ARG A 266 16.66 37.62 -0.16
CA ARG A 266 17.76 37.80 0.81
C ARG A 266 19.11 37.28 0.28
N ASN A 267 19.11 36.15 -0.44
CA ASN A 267 20.32 35.63 -1.08
C ASN A 267 20.77 36.49 -2.28
N MET A 268 19.84 37.09 -3.03
CA MET A 268 20.15 38.04 -4.11
C MET A 268 20.65 39.38 -3.57
N GLU A 269 20.10 39.85 -2.45
CA GLU A 269 20.49 41.09 -1.76
C GLU A 269 21.92 40.98 -1.22
N LYS A 270 22.28 39.88 -0.53
CA LYS A 270 23.67 39.63 -0.11
C LYS A 270 24.66 39.62 -1.27
N VAL A 271 24.33 38.89 -2.35
CA VAL A 271 25.17 38.83 -3.56
C VAL A 271 25.23 40.17 -4.30
N PHE A 272 24.33 41.11 -4.00
CA PHE A 272 24.41 42.49 -4.46
C PHE A 272 25.27 43.35 -3.52
N GLU A 273 25.08 43.26 -2.20
CA GLU A 273 25.88 43.94 -1.17
C GLU A 273 27.38 43.59 -1.30
N ASP A 274 27.72 42.30 -1.36
CA ASP A 274 29.09 41.81 -1.59
C ASP A 274 29.72 42.43 -2.85
N LYS A 275 28.92 42.56 -3.93
CA LYS A 275 29.37 43.15 -5.20
C LYS A 275 29.43 44.67 -5.18
N VAL A 276 28.64 45.35 -4.35
CA VAL A 276 28.74 46.80 -4.16
C VAL A 276 30.02 47.11 -3.41
N ILE A 277 30.32 46.38 -2.33
CA ILE A 277 31.58 46.52 -1.58
C ILE A 277 32.78 46.26 -2.51
N GLU A 278 32.78 45.14 -3.23
CA GLU A 278 33.84 44.79 -4.21
C GLU A 278 33.98 45.83 -5.34
N ARG A 279 32.92 46.63 -5.62
CA ARG A 279 32.92 47.71 -6.61
C ARG A 279 33.44 49.02 -6.03
N GLU A 280 33.06 49.35 -4.81
CA GLU A 280 33.49 50.56 -4.09
C GLU A 280 34.99 50.49 -3.76
N GLU A 281 35.49 49.36 -3.27
CA GLU A 281 36.94 49.13 -3.06
C GLU A 281 37.74 49.38 -4.35
N LYS A 282 37.25 48.86 -5.49
CA LYS A 282 37.89 49.06 -6.81
C LYS A 282 37.77 50.50 -7.33
N LEU A 283 36.76 51.26 -6.91
CA LEU A 283 36.64 52.69 -7.22
C LEU A 283 37.58 53.52 -6.35
N VAL A 284 37.68 53.23 -5.04
CA VAL A 284 38.60 53.91 -4.12
C VAL A 284 40.06 53.66 -4.52
N ALA A 285 40.44 52.42 -4.83
CA ALA A 285 41.78 52.09 -5.31
C ALA A 285 42.12 52.84 -6.62
N ARG A 286 41.17 52.86 -7.57
CA ARG A 286 41.32 53.61 -8.83
C ARG A 286 41.40 55.13 -8.62
N GLN A 287 40.69 55.68 -7.63
CA GLN A 287 40.77 57.09 -7.31
C GLN A 287 42.15 57.43 -6.74
N SER A 288 42.67 56.62 -5.82
CA SER A 288 44.04 56.80 -5.28
C SER A 288 45.10 56.74 -6.39
N GLU A 289 45.00 55.78 -7.31
CA GLU A 289 45.86 55.71 -8.50
C GLU A 289 45.79 56.97 -9.38
N LEU A 290 44.61 57.59 -9.51
CA LEU A 290 44.42 58.80 -10.32
C LEU A 290 44.95 60.05 -9.59
N ASP A 291 44.72 60.16 -8.29
CA ASP A 291 45.21 61.26 -7.45
C ASP A 291 46.76 61.26 -7.38
N GLU A 292 47.39 60.09 -7.33
CA GLU A 292 48.85 59.95 -7.43
C GLU A 292 49.36 60.37 -8.81
N LYS A 293 48.72 59.91 -9.89
CA LYS A 293 49.06 60.32 -11.27
C LYS A 293 48.81 61.81 -11.50
N GLU A 294 47.84 62.44 -10.86
CA GLU A 294 47.63 63.89 -10.96
C GLU A 294 48.74 64.66 -10.22
N LYS A 295 49.11 64.24 -9.01
CA LYS A 295 50.23 64.83 -8.25
C LYS A 295 51.55 64.74 -9.02
N GLU A 296 51.82 63.60 -9.65
CA GLU A 296 53.04 63.39 -10.42
C GLU A 296 53.03 64.19 -11.74
N ASN A 297 51.91 64.18 -12.49
CA ASN A 297 51.76 65.05 -13.66
C ASN A 297 51.89 66.53 -13.30
N ARG A 298 51.41 66.95 -12.12
CA ARG A 298 51.51 68.33 -11.62
C ARG A 298 52.96 68.72 -11.30
N ARG A 299 53.76 67.81 -10.73
CA ARG A 299 55.22 68.00 -10.57
C ARG A 299 55.91 68.15 -11.93
N ILE A 300 55.69 67.20 -12.84
CA ILE A 300 56.27 67.22 -14.19
C ILE A 300 55.87 68.51 -14.95
N LEU A 301 54.65 69.01 -14.75
CA LEU A 301 54.19 70.27 -15.33
C LEU A 301 54.88 71.49 -14.69
N GLN A 302 55.16 71.48 -13.39
CA GLN A 302 55.91 72.52 -12.70
C GLN A 302 57.40 72.54 -13.11
N GLU A 303 58.04 71.37 -13.23
CA GLU A 303 59.41 71.26 -13.77
C GLU A 303 59.49 71.73 -15.23
N ARG A 304 58.50 71.38 -16.05
CA ARG A 304 58.36 71.90 -17.43
C ARG A 304 58.10 73.39 -17.47
N HIS A 305 57.35 73.95 -16.52
CA HIS A 305 57.17 75.40 -16.42
C HIS A 305 58.50 76.10 -16.09
N LEU A 306 59.22 75.62 -15.07
CA LEU A 306 60.48 76.20 -14.63
C LEU A 306 61.56 76.13 -15.73
N THR A 307 61.65 75.00 -16.43
CA THR A 307 62.58 74.84 -17.57
C THR A 307 62.15 75.65 -18.80
N LEU A 308 60.85 75.83 -19.05
CA LEU A 308 60.38 76.78 -20.06
C LEU A 308 60.67 78.24 -19.69
N GLU A 309 60.57 78.63 -18.41
CA GLU A 309 60.94 79.97 -17.94
C GLU A 309 62.45 80.21 -18.09
N GLN A 310 63.29 79.23 -17.78
CA GLN A 310 64.74 79.27 -18.01
C GLN A 310 65.05 79.43 -19.52
N LEU A 311 64.48 78.56 -20.36
CA LEU A 311 64.65 78.63 -21.82
C LEU A 311 64.08 79.92 -22.41
N MET A 312 62.99 80.48 -21.86
CA MET A 312 62.48 81.80 -22.25
C MET A 312 63.41 82.93 -21.84
N GLY A 313 64.07 82.83 -20.67
CA GLY A 313 65.16 83.73 -20.27
C GLY A 313 66.32 83.69 -21.26
N GLU A 314 66.85 82.50 -21.53
CA GLU A 314 67.91 82.27 -22.52
C GLU A 314 67.51 82.78 -23.92
N ILE A 315 66.28 82.52 -24.37
CA ILE A 315 65.76 83.02 -25.65
C ILE A 315 65.64 84.56 -25.65
N VAL A 316 65.30 85.21 -24.53
CA VAL A 316 65.27 86.67 -24.43
C VAL A 316 66.67 87.28 -24.46
N GLU A 317 67.68 86.61 -23.88
CA GLU A 317 69.09 87.03 -23.99
C GLU A 317 69.65 86.78 -25.40
N LEU A 318 69.38 85.62 -25.99
CA LEU A 318 69.74 85.29 -27.38
C LEU A 318 69.05 86.22 -28.40
N ARG A 319 67.83 86.67 -28.12
CA ARG A 319 67.09 87.64 -28.95
C ARG A 319 67.51 89.10 -28.69
N ARG A 320 68.25 89.37 -27.61
CA ARG A 320 69.03 90.61 -27.43
C ARG A 320 70.35 90.57 -28.18
N SER A 321 70.98 89.40 -28.37
CA SER A 321 72.24 89.26 -29.10
C SER A 321 72.07 89.03 -30.61
N THR A 322 70.94 88.48 -31.07
CA THR A 322 70.66 88.20 -32.49
C THR A 322 69.34 88.80 -32.96
N GLY A 323 69.42 89.66 -33.98
CA GLY A 323 68.26 90.33 -34.59
C GLY A 323 67.69 89.58 -35.79
N THR A 324 66.36 89.49 -35.85
CA THR A 324 65.50 89.21 -37.03
C THR A 324 65.80 87.97 -37.90
N VAL A 325 64.82 87.07 -38.02
CA VAL A 325 64.45 86.37 -39.29
C VAL A 325 63.02 85.78 -39.15
N SER A 326 62.47 85.18 -40.21
CA SER A 326 61.03 84.93 -40.40
C SER A 326 60.69 83.49 -40.85
N ARG A 327 59.37 83.19 -40.88
CA ARG A 327 58.65 82.17 -41.69
C ARG A 327 58.56 80.68 -41.28
N GLN A 328 57.29 80.24 -41.28
CA GLN A 328 56.69 79.05 -41.92
C GLN A 328 56.71 77.62 -41.29
N ASP A 329 55.46 77.11 -41.19
CA ASP A 329 54.93 75.82 -41.68
C ASP A 329 55.03 74.47 -40.93
N SER A 330 53.87 73.79 -40.96
CA SER A 330 53.63 72.36 -41.20
C SER A 330 53.70 71.28 -40.09
N ARG A 331 52.49 70.76 -39.80
CA ARG A 331 52.05 69.34 -39.87
C ARG A 331 52.45 68.31 -38.80
N SER A 332 51.46 67.43 -38.57
CA SER A 332 51.52 65.95 -38.48
C SER A 332 51.17 65.28 -37.15
N SER A 333 50.62 64.08 -37.26
CA SER A 333 50.23 63.14 -36.19
C SER A 333 50.91 61.79 -36.44
N PRO A 334 51.10 60.94 -35.41
CA PRO A 334 51.27 59.50 -35.61
C PRO A 334 50.24 58.64 -34.84
N SER A 335 50.26 57.32 -35.08
CA SER A 335 49.29 56.35 -34.58
C SER A 335 49.87 54.93 -34.45
N GLU A 336 49.51 54.17 -33.42
CA GLU A 336 49.58 52.68 -33.34
C GLU A 336 48.83 52.21 -32.06
N LYS A 337 48.11 51.07 -31.89
CA LYS A 337 47.92 49.73 -32.53
C LYS A 337 48.69 48.54 -31.90
N SER A 338 47.99 47.75 -31.07
CA SER A 338 48.08 46.26 -30.92
C SER A 338 46.96 45.82 -29.92
N SER A 339 46.06 44.82 -30.05
CA SER A 339 46.03 43.41 -30.53
C SER A 339 46.40 42.36 -29.43
N ARG A 340 45.83 41.13 -29.27
CA ARG A 340 44.98 40.24 -30.13
C ARG A 340 44.40 38.95 -29.43
N MET A 341 43.13 38.54 -29.70
CA MET A 341 42.46 37.16 -29.65
C MET A 341 42.46 36.31 -28.32
N LYS A 342 41.66 35.23 -27.99
CA LYS A 342 40.62 34.28 -28.55
C LYS A 342 41.16 32.98 -29.25
N LYS A 343 40.65 31.70 -29.18
CA LYS A 343 39.44 30.93 -28.70
C LYS A 343 39.81 29.91 -27.56
N GLY A 344 39.14 28.80 -27.12
CA GLY A 344 37.89 28.02 -27.42
C GLY A 344 38.09 26.66 -28.18
N LEU A 345 37.38 25.51 -27.98
CA LEU A 345 36.28 25.06 -27.07
C LEU A 345 35.95 23.51 -27.19
N GLU A 346 35.45 22.88 -26.09
CA GLU A 346 34.49 21.72 -25.94
C GLU A 346 34.72 20.19 -26.28
N LEU A 347 34.08 19.33 -25.43
CA LEU A 347 33.57 17.92 -25.57
C LEU A 347 34.43 16.65 -25.22
N VAL A 348 33.88 15.42 -25.42
CA VAL A 348 33.75 14.33 -24.39
C VAL A 348 33.45 12.89 -24.95
N GLU A 349 33.67 11.78 -24.17
CA GLU A 349 33.10 10.42 -24.43
C GLU A 349 32.93 9.46 -23.18
N ILE A 350 32.66 8.13 -23.35
CA ILE A 350 31.87 7.21 -22.45
C ILE A 350 32.54 5.82 -22.19
N PHE A 351 32.19 5.06 -21.11
CA PHE A 351 32.36 3.57 -21.02
C PHE A 351 31.37 2.82 -20.07
N VAL A 352 31.29 1.47 -20.12
CA VAL A 352 30.25 0.58 -19.46
C VAL A 352 30.77 -0.85 -19.08
N ASP A 353 30.27 -1.46 -17.97
CA ASP A 353 30.10 -2.93 -17.68
C ASP A 353 29.27 -3.13 -16.34
N GLN A 354 28.80 -4.28 -15.78
CA GLN A 354 28.74 -5.72 -16.13
C GLN A 354 27.44 -6.44 -15.60
N ASN A 355 27.53 -7.53 -14.80
CA ASN A 355 26.45 -8.52 -14.51
C ASN A 355 26.66 -9.33 -13.19
N LEU A 356 25.66 -10.14 -12.71
CA LEU A 356 25.71 -11.64 -12.53
C LEU A 356 24.77 -12.31 -11.46
N LYS A 357 23.94 -13.30 -11.88
CA LYS A 357 23.57 -14.62 -11.22
C LYS A 357 22.73 -14.67 -9.88
N LYS A 358 22.01 -15.75 -9.45
CA LYS A 358 21.25 -16.90 -10.06
C LYS A 358 20.46 -17.78 -9.01
N VAL A 359 19.24 -18.28 -9.38
CA VAL A 359 18.61 -19.63 -9.11
C VAL A 359 18.05 -20.11 -7.70
N GLY A 360 16.76 -20.54 -7.69
CA GLY A 360 16.19 -21.77 -7.02
C GLY A 360 15.48 -21.66 -5.63
N MET A 361 14.67 -22.63 -5.09
CA MET A 361 13.70 -23.64 -5.64
C MET A 361 12.91 -24.42 -4.49
N VAL A 362 11.90 -25.29 -4.79
CA VAL A 362 11.26 -26.37 -3.93
C VAL A 362 9.88 -26.08 -3.20
N VAL A 363 9.30 -27.05 -2.43
CA VAL A 363 7.86 -27.38 -2.18
C VAL A 363 7.61 -28.03 -0.76
N PRO A 364 6.43 -28.22 -0.04
CA PRO A 364 4.93 -27.90 -0.11
C PRO A 364 4.47 -26.88 1.00
N PRO A 365 3.20 -26.54 1.41
CA PRO A 365 1.82 -26.97 1.11
C PRO A 365 0.79 -25.80 0.85
N ILE A 366 -0.35 -25.67 1.60
CA ILE A 366 -1.68 -25.06 1.20
C ILE A 366 -2.57 -24.58 2.40
N ILE A 367 -3.41 -23.51 2.26
CA ILE A 367 -4.58 -23.13 3.13
C ILE A 367 -5.74 -22.52 2.32
N PHE A 368 -7.00 -22.96 2.55
CA PHE A 368 -8.20 -22.53 1.81
C PHE A 368 -8.94 -21.30 2.36
N GLN A 369 -9.25 -20.32 1.50
CA GLN A 369 -10.29 -19.28 1.70
C GLN A 369 -11.60 -19.63 0.97
N ILE A 370 -12.72 -19.02 1.39
CA ILE A 370 -14.03 -19.04 0.72
C ILE A 370 -14.54 -17.58 0.61
N SER A 371 -14.68 -17.04 -0.62
CA SER A 371 -15.31 -15.74 -0.90
C SER A 371 -16.35 -15.86 -2.02
N VAL A 372 -17.52 -15.21 -1.90
CA VAL A 372 -18.69 -15.49 -2.76
C VAL A 372 -19.23 -14.27 -3.51
N GLU A 373 -19.29 -14.38 -4.84
CA GLU A 373 -19.98 -13.45 -5.74
C GLU A 373 -21.35 -14.04 -6.15
N LEU A 374 -22.44 -13.49 -5.63
CA LEU A 374 -23.81 -13.79 -6.08
C LEU A 374 -24.19 -12.85 -7.22
N ARG A 375 -24.29 -13.37 -8.45
CA ARG A 375 -24.79 -12.58 -9.59
C ARG A 375 -26.33 -12.59 -9.63
N PRO A 376 -27.01 -11.43 -9.62
CA PRO A 376 -28.46 -11.37 -9.72
C PRO A 376 -28.90 -11.69 -11.16
N ASN A 377 -29.37 -12.91 -11.39
CA ASN A 377 -29.94 -13.31 -12.67
C ASN A 377 -31.35 -12.69 -12.82
N THR A 378 -31.58 -11.92 -13.89
CA THR A 378 -32.69 -10.96 -14.07
C THR A 378 -34.11 -11.54 -14.20
N TYR A 379 -34.30 -12.82 -13.86
CA TYR A 379 -35.60 -13.50 -13.82
C TYR A 379 -36.19 -13.66 -12.40
N GLY A 380 -35.38 -13.62 -11.34
CA GLY A 380 -35.85 -13.90 -9.97
C GLY A 380 -36.81 -12.85 -9.39
N ASP A 381 -36.67 -11.59 -9.84
CA ASP A 381 -37.32 -10.42 -9.26
C ASP A 381 -38.87 -10.47 -9.33
N ARG A 382 -39.42 -11.12 -10.37
CA ARG A 382 -40.87 -11.31 -10.55
C ARG A 382 -41.47 -12.30 -9.55
N ILE A 383 -40.68 -13.25 -9.04
CA ILE A 383 -41.12 -14.22 -8.02
C ILE A 383 -40.93 -13.62 -6.61
N PHE A 384 -39.82 -12.91 -6.37
CA PHE A 384 -39.55 -12.30 -5.07
C PHE A 384 -40.58 -11.21 -4.74
N LYS A 385 -40.88 -10.30 -5.69
CA LYS A 385 -41.94 -9.29 -5.52
C LYS A 385 -43.33 -9.90 -5.28
N LYS A 386 -43.68 -11.02 -5.93
CA LYS A 386 -44.93 -11.76 -5.64
C LYS A 386 -44.96 -12.35 -4.23
N LYS A 387 -43.88 -13.01 -3.76
CA LYS A 387 -43.83 -13.57 -2.40
C LYS A 387 -43.89 -12.48 -1.32
N THR A 388 -43.22 -11.35 -1.51
CA THR A 388 -43.28 -10.22 -0.55
C THR A 388 -44.67 -9.57 -0.52
N ALA A 389 -45.31 -9.35 -1.67
CA ALA A 389 -46.68 -8.83 -1.74
C ALA A 389 -47.74 -9.76 -1.10
N MET A 390 -47.55 -11.08 -1.21
CA MET A 390 -48.41 -12.06 -0.52
C MET A 390 -48.17 -12.10 1.00
N LYS A 391 -46.93 -11.87 1.46
CA LYS A 391 -46.64 -11.75 2.90
C LYS A 391 -47.23 -10.46 3.50
N THR A 392 -47.19 -9.34 2.79
CA THR A 392 -47.76 -8.07 3.31
C THR A 392 -49.29 -8.04 3.31
N THR A 393 -49.95 -8.60 2.29
CA THR A 393 -51.42 -8.73 2.27
C THR A 393 -51.93 -9.66 3.39
N LYS A 394 -51.32 -10.83 3.59
CA LYS A 394 -51.65 -11.73 4.73
C LYS A 394 -51.37 -11.13 6.11
N LYS A 395 -50.48 -10.12 6.22
CA LYS A 395 -50.22 -9.42 7.49
C LYS A 395 -51.20 -8.26 7.75
N LYS A 396 -51.86 -7.71 6.71
CA LYS A 396 -52.98 -6.77 6.88
C LYS A 396 -54.25 -7.48 7.35
N THR A 397 -54.70 -8.51 6.64
CA THR A 397 -55.97 -9.18 6.98
C THR A 397 -55.97 -9.79 8.39
N LYS A 398 -54.83 -10.31 8.86
CA LYS A 398 -54.69 -10.77 10.26
C LYS A 398 -54.78 -9.66 11.31
N ASN A 399 -54.37 -8.43 10.96
CA ASN A 399 -54.47 -7.25 11.83
C ASN A 399 -55.88 -6.62 11.81
N GLU A 400 -56.66 -6.85 10.76
CA GLU A 400 -58.07 -6.44 10.68
C GLU A 400 -58.95 -7.41 11.49
N GLN A 401 -58.77 -8.73 11.29
CA GLN A 401 -59.49 -9.76 12.07
C GLN A 401 -59.16 -9.78 13.58
N THR A 402 -58.04 -9.19 14.02
CA THR A 402 -57.76 -9.01 15.46
C THR A 402 -58.35 -7.73 16.04
N LYS A 403 -58.89 -6.82 15.21
CA LYS A 403 -59.61 -5.61 15.65
C LYS A 403 -61.12 -5.80 15.69
N GLU A 404 -61.69 -6.62 14.81
CA GLU A 404 -63.12 -6.99 14.87
C GLU A 404 -63.45 -7.83 16.11
N ASN A 405 -62.48 -8.57 16.67
CA ASN A 405 -62.65 -9.38 17.88
C ASN A 405 -62.34 -8.61 19.19
N GLN A 406 -62.45 -7.28 19.20
CA GLN A 406 -62.24 -6.42 20.39
C GLN A 406 -63.28 -5.29 20.53
N TRP A 407 -64.49 -5.49 19.99
CA TRP A 407 -65.68 -4.67 20.19
C TRP A 407 -66.91 -5.55 20.43
#